data_AF-A0AAP0S0H1-F1
#
_entry.id   AF-A0AAP0S0H1-F1
#
_cell.length_a   1.000
_cell.length_b   1.000
_cell.length_c   1.000
_cell.angle_alpha   90.00
_cell.angle_beta   90.00
_cell.angle_gamma   90.00
#
_symmetry.space_group_name_H-M   'P 1'
#
loop_
_entity.id
_entity.type
_entity.pdbx_description
1 polymer ?
#
loop_
_entity_poly.entity_id
_entity_poly.type
_entity_poly.pdbx_seq_one_letter_code
_entity_poly.pdbx_strand_id
1 'polypeptide(L)'
;MERMLPKKFVRVPGTKWIISMNPGPFNQKEHALISVFANTGNILPQAVEIIIVLKTYYHKKINLMVAMMIALSTQLLGYGFAGLFMKFLVDSPYMWTLHETEKRPRGLLTRLQFFTVAFVSSFAYYIVPGYLFPSISALSFVCWIWKDSVIAHQLGAGRNGLGIGSFGLDWQTITGYTSDPLVTPPFAINNIMIGFIIAFYIITPIAYWTNSFEAKRFPIFSSNTFDIHGQRYNVSNVIKEESFTFDENGYNSYSQMYMSIFRVYSYGLKFASITAALVHVALHHGKDIWQQFKEAYGDQTSGDVHSRLMKKYEPIPKWWFYAILVSMFSLAIFSCQRGLGENTELPFWVIAVGCVVGLLLVLPNAIICATTGWE
;
A
#
# COMPACT_ATOMS: atom_id res chain seq x y z
N MET A 1 3.54 -23.19 -20.82
CA MET A 1 4.10 -24.35 -20.09
C MET A 1 3.82 -25.68 -20.80
N GLU A 2 2.58 -25.94 -21.25
CA GLU A 2 2.16 -27.17 -21.94
C GLU A 2 3.10 -27.67 -23.08
N ARG A 3 3.61 -26.76 -23.92
CA ARG A 3 4.51 -27.10 -25.04
C ARG A 3 5.99 -27.24 -24.67
N MET A 4 6.43 -26.71 -23.53
CA MET A 4 7.86 -26.65 -23.16
C MET A 4 8.24 -27.66 -22.08
N LEU A 5 7.31 -28.10 -21.23
CA LEU A 5 7.61 -29.02 -20.14
C LEU A 5 7.46 -30.49 -20.55
N PRO A 6 8.46 -31.33 -20.27
CA PRO A 6 8.40 -32.76 -20.57
C PRO A 6 7.29 -33.44 -19.75
N LYS A 7 6.57 -34.38 -20.35
CA LYS A 7 5.53 -35.19 -19.69
C LYS A 7 6.10 -36.24 -18.71
N LYS A 8 7.29 -36.02 -18.17
CA LYS A 8 7.96 -36.97 -17.27
C LYS A 8 7.35 -36.88 -15.87
N PHE A 9 7.10 -38.04 -15.29
CA PHE A 9 6.70 -38.17 -13.90
C PHE A 9 7.95 -38.29 -13.04
N VAL A 10 8.12 -37.37 -12.10
CA VAL A 10 9.24 -37.36 -11.16
C VAL A 10 8.72 -37.83 -9.81
N ARG A 11 9.35 -38.88 -9.24
CA ARG A 11 9.10 -39.28 -7.86
C ARG A 11 9.85 -38.33 -6.94
N VAL A 12 9.13 -37.77 -5.96
CA VAL A 12 9.77 -36.95 -4.92
C VAL A 12 10.62 -37.88 -4.04
N PRO A 13 11.92 -37.60 -3.86
CA PRO A 13 12.79 -38.42 -3.02
C PRO A 13 12.21 -38.55 -1.60
N GLY A 14 12.08 -39.78 -1.09
CA GLY A 14 11.59 -40.04 0.26
C GLY A 14 10.07 -40.07 0.44
N THR A 15 9.26 -39.89 -0.63
CA THR A 15 7.80 -40.04 -0.54
C THR A 15 7.26 -40.91 -1.69
N LYS A 16 6.03 -41.45 -1.54
CA LYS A 16 5.32 -42.18 -2.61
C LYS A 16 4.72 -41.26 -3.68
N TRP A 17 4.97 -39.95 -3.60
CA TRP A 17 4.30 -38.95 -4.41
C TRP A 17 4.96 -38.89 -5.80
N ILE A 18 4.12 -39.04 -6.83
CA ILE A 18 4.51 -38.96 -8.24
C ILE A 18 3.99 -37.63 -8.75
N ILE A 19 4.89 -36.71 -9.08
CA ILE A 19 4.53 -35.38 -9.59
C ILE A 19 4.75 -35.38 -11.10
N SER A 20 3.71 -35.02 -11.86
CA SER A 20 3.86 -34.77 -13.30
C SER A 20 4.58 -33.44 -13.51
N MET A 21 5.65 -33.42 -14.33
CA MET A 21 6.26 -32.17 -14.79
C MET A 21 5.37 -31.39 -15.77
N ASN A 22 4.34 -32.02 -16.35
CA ASN A 22 3.38 -31.36 -17.22
C ASN A 22 1.97 -31.51 -16.62
N PRO A 23 1.40 -30.44 -16.01
CA PRO A 23 0.12 -30.49 -15.32
C PRO A 23 -1.10 -30.58 -16.27
N GLY A 24 -0.90 -30.48 -17.59
CA GLY A 24 -1.98 -30.53 -18.58
C GLY A 24 -2.16 -29.20 -19.32
N PRO A 25 -3.27 -29.03 -20.07
CA PRO A 25 -3.55 -27.80 -20.79
C PRO A 25 -3.83 -26.64 -19.83
N PHE A 26 -3.32 -25.45 -20.20
CA PHE A 26 -3.46 -24.25 -19.36
C PHE A 26 -4.92 -23.92 -19.10
N ASN A 27 -5.28 -23.80 -17.83
CA ASN A 27 -6.67 -23.60 -17.40
C ASN A 27 -6.88 -22.21 -16.78
N GLN A 28 -8.13 -21.72 -16.78
CA GLN A 28 -8.52 -20.47 -16.12
C GLN A 28 -8.12 -20.44 -14.64
N LYS A 29 -8.12 -21.59 -13.96
CA LYS A 29 -7.63 -21.72 -12.57
C LYS A 29 -6.14 -21.41 -12.44
N GLU A 30 -5.33 -21.85 -13.40
CA GLU A 30 -3.90 -21.58 -13.41
C GLU A 30 -3.64 -20.09 -13.70
N HIS A 31 -4.40 -19.50 -14.63
CA HIS A 31 -4.36 -18.07 -14.88
C HIS A 31 -4.71 -17.25 -13.63
N ALA A 32 -5.80 -17.58 -12.95
CA ALA A 32 -6.22 -16.91 -11.72
C ALA A 32 -5.13 -17.01 -10.63
N LEU A 33 -4.51 -18.19 -10.47
CA LEU A 33 -3.42 -18.38 -9.51
C LEU A 33 -2.19 -17.51 -9.86
N ILE A 34 -1.81 -17.45 -11.14
CA ILE A 34 -0.71 -16.59 -11.61
C ILE A 34 -1.02 -15.12 -11.34
N SER A 35 -2.26 -14.67 -11.60
CA SER A 35 -2.68 -13.29 -11.30
C SER A 35 -2.57 -12.97 -9.80
N VAL A 36 -2.97 -13.89 -8.92
CA VAL A 36 -2.83 -13.72 -7.46
C VAL A 36 -1.35 -13.61 -7.07
N PHE A 37 -0.48 -14.48 -7.58
CA PHE A 37 0.96 -14.41 -7.31
C PHE A 37 1.59 -13.11 -7.83
N ALA A 38 1.23 -12.69 -9.04
CA ALA A 38 1.73 -11.45 -9.64
C ALA A 38 1.30 -10.22 -8.83
N ASN A 39 0.02 -10.13 -8.44
CA ASN A 39 -0.50 -9.02 -7.65
C ASN A 39 0.12 -8.97 -6.25
N THR A 40 0.31 -10.12 -5.59
CA THR A 40 0.93 -10.19 -4.26
C THR A 40 2.38 -9.68 -4.28
N GLY A 41 3.08 -9.79 -5.41
CA GLY A 41 4.46 -9.31 -5.57
C GLY A 41 4.61 -7.86 -6.01
N ASN A 42 3.52 -7.15 -6.31
CA ASN A 42 3.57 -5.81 -6.89
C ASN A 42 3.97 -4.72 -5.86
N ILE A 43 3.57 -4.90 -4.60
CA ILE A 43 3.75 -3.89 -3.54
C ILE A 43 4.73 -4.39 -2.51
N LEU A 44 5.69 -3.53 -2.12
CA LEU A 44 6.61 -3.82 -1.03
C LEU A 44 5.85 -3.96 0.30
N PRO A 45 6.10 -5.01 1.11
CA PRO A 45 5.46 -5.16 2.41
C PRO A 45 5.80 -3.98 3.33
N GLN A 46 4.80 -3.33 3.94
CA GLN A 46 5.04 -2.18 4.84
C GLN A 46 5.93 -2.55 6.05
N ALA A 47 5.90 -3.81 6.48
CA ALA A 47 6.79 -4.32 7.52
C ALA A 47 8.28 -4.15 7.18
N VAL A 48 8.64 -4.24 5.89
CA VAL A 48 10.02 -4.08 5.43
C VAL A 48 10.50 -2.64 5.66
N GLU A 49 9.63 -1.65 5.45
CA GLU A 49 9.95 -0.25 5.72
C GLU A 49 10.30 -0.01 7.19
N ILE A 50 9.51 -0.60 8.11
CA ILE A 50 9.77 -0.52 9.55
C ILE A 50 11.14 -1.15 9.89
N ILE A 51 11.45 -2.31 9.32
CA ILE A 51 12.73 -3.00 9.53
C ILE A 51 13.89 -2.16 9.00
N ILE A 52 13.74 -1.54 7.83
CA ILE A 52 14.74 -0.63 7.26
C ILE A 52 14.97 0.57 8.18
N VAL A 53 13.90 1.17 8.71
CA VAL A 53 14.01 2.29 9.64
C VAL A 53 14.75 1.88 10.92
N LEU A 54 14.40 0.74 11.51
CA LEU A 54 15.08 0.20 12.69
C LEU A 54 16.57 -0.07 12.46
N LYS A 55 16.95 -0.52 11.27
CA LYS A 55 18.34 -0.81 10.93
C LYS A 55 19.15 0.44 10.59
N THR A 56 18.55 1.37 9.85
CA THR A 56 19.24 2.55 9.30
C THR A 56 19.28 3.72 10.28
N TYR A 57 18.15 4.02 10.94
CA TYR A 57 18.04 5.18 11.84
C TYR A 57 18.27 4.85 13.30
N TYR A 58 17.91 3.63 13.72
CA TYR A 58 18.05 3.18 15.11
C TYR A 58 19.21 2.19 15.32
N HIS A 59 19.99 1.91 14.27
CA HIS A 59 21.17 1.03 14.27
C HIS A 59 20.94 -0.35 14.93
N LYS A 60 19.69 -0.82 14.96
CA LYS A 60 19.31 -2.06 15.64
C LYS A 60 19.62 -3.26 14.74
N LYS A 61 20.36 -4.23 15.28
CA LYS A 61 20.62 -5.50 14.61
C LYS A 61 19.40 -6.41 14.77
N ILE A 62 18.69 -6.64 13.68
CA ILE A 62 17.53 -7.54 13.64
C ILE A 62 17.94 -8.83 12.92
N ASN A 63 17.64 -9.97 13.53
CA ASN A 63 17.84 -11.27 12.92
C ASN A 63 16.94 -11.44 11.69
N LEU A 64 17.49 -11.97 10.59
CA LEU A 64 16.75 -12.16 9.35
C LEU A 64 15.46 -12.98 9.53
N MET A 65 15.51 -14.01 10.38
CA MET A 65 14.34 -14.85 10.67
C MET A 65 13.20 -14.03 11.31
N VAL A 66 13.52 -13.15 12.26
CA VAL A 66 12.53 -12.28 12.91
C VAL A 66 11.95 -11.30 11.89
N ALA A 67 12.81 -10.69 11.06
CA ALA A 67 12.37 -9.81 9.98
C ALA A 67 11.39 -10.51 9.03
N MET A 68 11.67 -11.76 8.65
CA MET A 68 10.77 -12.57 7.83
C MET A 68 9.46 -12.89 8.55
N MET A 69 9.48 -13.23 9.85
CA MET A 69 8.27 -13.52 10.62
C MET A 69 7.36 -12.29 10.76
N ILE A 70 7.94 -11.09 10.94
CA ILE A 70 7.18 -9.82 10.98
C ILE A 70 6.56 -9.54 9.60
N ALA A 71 7.32 -9.68 8.52
CA ALA A 71 6.81 -9.48 7.17
C ALA A 71 5.71 -10.49 6.80
N LEU A 72 5.90 -11.76 7.14
CA LEU A 72 4.93 -12.81 6.86
C LEU A 72 3.64 -12.63 7.67
N SER A 73 3.76 -12.35 8.98
CA SER A 73 2.59 -12.17 9.84
C SER A 73 1.73 -10.98 9.41
N THR A 74 2.33 -9.85 9.06
CA THR A 74 1.58 -8.66 8.61
C THR A 74 0.82 -8.89 7.31
N GLN A 75 1.42 -9.56 6.32
CA GLN A 75 0.74 -9.86 5.05
C GLN A 75 -0.33 -10.95 5.19
N LEU A 76 -0.02 -12.04 5.88
CA LEU A 76 -0.94 -13.18 5.99
C LEU A 76 -2.13 -12.92 6.92
N LEU A 77 -2.00 -11.99 7.87
CA LEU A 77 -3.10 -11.59 8.74
C LEU A 77 -4.23 -10.92 7.95
N GLY A 78 -3.92 -10.18 6.88
CA GLY A 78 -4.92 -9.61 5.96
C GLY A 78 -5.77 -10.69 5.26
N TYR A 79 -5.15 -11.80 4.81
CA TYR A 79 -5.90 -12.93 4.25
C TYR A 79 -6.81 -13.60 5.28
N GLY A 80 -6.43 -13.61 6.56
CA GLY A 80 -7.29 -14.03 7.66
C GLY A 80 -8.55 -13.18 7.77
N PHE A 81 -8.42 -11.85 7.72
CA PHE A 81 -9.56 -10.92 7.73
C PHE A 81 -10.44 -11.05 6.49
N ALA A 82 -9.85 -11.18 5.30
CA ALA A 82 -10.61 -11.38 4.07
C ALA A 82 -11.54 -12.61 4.15
N GLY A 83 -11.10 -13.69 4.81
CA GLY A 83 -11.92 -14.87 5.07
C GLY A 83 -13.16 -14.62 5.93
N LEU A 84 -13.08 -13.71 6.90
CA LEU A 84 -14.22 -13.32 7.74
C LEU A 84 -15.27 -12.54 6.93
N PHE A 85 -14.81 -11.69 6.02
CA PHE A 85 -15.66 -10.86 5.17
C PHE A 85 -15.97 -11.47 3.80
N MET A 86 -15.57 -12.73 3.54
CA MET A 86 -15.72 -13.38 2.24
C MET A 86 -17.16 -13.34 1.71
N LYS A 87 -18.15 -13.49 2.60
CA LYS A 87 -19.57 -13.46 2.24
C LYS A 87 -20.04 -12.07 1.78
N PHE A 88 -19.38 -11.01 2.20
CA PHE A 88 -19.67 -9.63 1.79
C PHE A 88 -18.85 -9.20 0.57
N LEU A 89 -17.61 -9.69 0.45
CA LEU A 89 -16.67 -9.24 -0.57
C LEU A 89 -16.71 -10.06 -1.86
N VAL A 90 -16.95 -11.37 -1.78
CA VAL A 90 -16.79 -12.30 -2.91
C VAL A 90 -18.10 -12.55 -3.65
N ASP A 91 -19.24 -12.50 -2.96
CA ASP A 91 -20.57 -12.67 -3.58
C ASP A 91 -21.09 -11.41 -4.29
N SER A 92 -20.20 -10.43 -4.52
CA SER A 92 -20.51 -9.16 -5.17
C SER A 92 -20.32 -9.23 -6.69
N PRO A 93 -21.23 -8.66 -7.51
CA PRO A 93 -21.25 -8.79 -8.98
C PRO A 93 -20.09 -8.12 -9.74
N TYR A 94 -19.16 -7.45 -9.05
CA TYR A 94 -18.16 -6.59 -9.67
C TYR A 94 -16.82 -7.27 -10.02
N MET A 95 -16.70 -8.59 -9.93
CA MET A 95 -15.43 -9.28 -10.23
C MET A 95 -15.18 -9.43 -11.73
N TRP A 96 -14.03 -8.89 -12.17
CA TRP A 96 -13.54 -8.94 -13.54
C TRP A 96 -13.20 -10.37 -13.99
N THR A 97 -13.92 -10.87 -15.00
CA THR A 97 -13.56 -12.10 -15.70
C THR A 97 -12.54 -11.81 -16.80
N LEU A 98 -11.27 -12.05 -16.52
CA LEU A 98 -10.16 -11.86 -17.47
C LEU A 98 -9.90 -13.13 -18.31
N HIS A 99 -10.91 -13.61 -19.05
CA HIS A 99 -10.68 -14.56 -20.12
C HIS A 99 -11.84 -14.61 -21.13
N GLU A 100 -12.01 -13.53 -21.89
CA GLU A 100 -12.71 -13.64 -23.16
C GLU A 100 -11.72 -14.11 -24.22
N THR A 101 -12.07 -15.18 -24.94
CA THR A 101 -11.31 -15.64 -26.10
C THR A 101 -11.32 -14.55 -27.17
N GLU A 102 -10.18 -13.90 -27.38
CA GLU A 102 -10.06 -12.76 -28.29
C GLU A 102 -10.13 -13.22 -29.74
N LYS A 103 -11.16 -12.76 -30.48
CA LYS A 103 -11.21 -12.90 -31.93
C LYS A 103 -10.46 -11.73 -32.55
N ARG A 104 -9.33 -12.02 -33.21
CA ARG A 104 -8.48 -11.02 -33.87
C ARG A 104 -9.26 -10.28 -34.99
N PRO A 105 -9.47 -8.96 -34.90
CA PRO A 105 -9.93 -8.18 -36.03
C PRO A 105 -8.81 -8.09 -37.09
N ARG A 106 -9.16 -8.25 -38.38
CA ARG A 106 -8.19 -8.20 -39.48
C ARG A 106 -7.55 -6.80 -39.54
N GLY A 107 -6.22 -6.75 -39.48
CA GLY A 107 -5.43 -5.51 -39.61
C GLY A 107 -5.00 -4.84 -38.29
N LEU A 108 -5.48 -5.31 -37.14
CA LEU A 108 -5.10 -4.78 -35.82
C LEU A 108 -4.19 -5.77 -35.05
N LEU A 109 -3.43 -5.22 -34.09
CA LEU A 109 -2.72 -6.02 -33.08
C LEU A 109 -3.74 -6.66 -32.14
N THR A 110 -3.45 -7.88 -31.65
CA THR A 110 -4.24 -8.46 -30.55
C THR A 110 -3.94 -7.70 -29.25
N ARG A 111 -4.87 -7.74 -28.27
CA ARG A 111 -4.67 -7.11 -26.95
C ARG A 111 -3.37 -7.55 -26.31
N LEU A 112 -3.03 -8.84 -26.40
CA LEU A 112 -1.78 -9.38 -25.85
C LEU A 112 -0.53 -8.88 -26.60
N GLN A 113 -0.60 -8.73 -27.92
CA GLN A 113 0.49 -8.16 -28.72
C GLN A 113 0.70 -6.68 -28.39
N PHE A 114 -0.38 -5.90 -28.31
CA PHE A 114 -0.32 -4.51 -27.88
C PHE A 114 0.26 -4.38 -26.47
N PHE A 115 -0.21 -5.19 -25.52
CA PHE A 115 0.32 -5.24 -24.16
C PHE A 115 1.82 -5.55 -24.15
N THR A 116 2.28 -6.52 -24.96
CA THR A 116 3.69 -6.90 -25.01
C THR A 116 4.55 -5.78 -25.59
N VAL A 117 4.09 -5.13 -26.65
CA VAL A 117 4.78 -3.96 -27.24
C VAL A 117 4.85 -2.81 -26.25
N ALA A 118 3.75 -2.48 -25.58
CA ALA A 118 3.70 -1.43 -24.56
C ALA A 118 4.56 -1.76 -23.33
N PHE A 119 4.59 -3.02 -22.90
CA PHE A 119 5.41 -3.49 -21.80
C PHE A 119 6.90 -3.36 -22.12
N VAL A 120 7.33 -3.84 -23.30
CA VAL A 120 8.74 -3.75 -23.72
C VAL A 120 9.15 -2.30 -23.95
N SER A 121 8.29 -1.47 -24.55
CA SER A 121 8.59 -0.05 -24.76
C SER A 121 8.67 0.72 -23.44
N SER A 122 7.75 0.47 -22.50
CA SER A 122 7.76 1.08 -21.17
C SER A 122 9.00 0.64 -20.37
N PHE A 123 9.37 -0.64 -20.42
CA PHE A 123 10.57 -1.15 -19.78
C PHE A 123 11.84 -0.50 -20.35
N ALA A 124 11.94 -0.38 -21.67
CA ALA A 124 13.06 0.30 -22.32
C ALA A 124 13.11 1.80 -21.99
N TYR A 125 11.94 2.46 -21.96
CA TYR A 125 11.83 3.87 -21.62
C TYR A 125 12.27 4.14 -20.18
N TYR A 126 11.94 3.26 -19.23
CA TYR A 126 12.25 3.43 -17.81
C TYR A 126 13.75 3.58 -17.50
N ILE A 127 14.62 3.03 -18.34
CA ILE A 127 16.07 3.20 -18.24
C ILE A 127 16.47 4.68 -18.39
N VAL A 128 15.71 5.45 -19.17
CA VAL A 128 15.97 6.88 -19.43
C VAL A 128 15.78 7.72 -18.16
N PRO A 129 14.59 7.83 -17.54
CA PRO A 129 14.43 8.60 -16.31
C PRO A 129 15.07 7.90 -15.11
N GLY A 130 15.22 6.58 -15.10
CA GLY A 130 15.79 5.85 -13.98
C GLY A 130 17.31 5.96 -13.85
N TYR A 131 18.04 6.01 -14.97
CA TYR A 131 19.50 5.91 -14.96
C TYR A 131 20.19 6.98 -15.83
N LEU A 132 19.76 7.17 -17.08
CA LEU A 132 20.48 8.04 -18.02
C LEU A 132 20.25 9.53 -17.77
N PHE A 133 19.00 9.92 -17.52
CA PHE A 133 18.61 11.31 -17.30
C PHE A 133 17.52 11.44 -16.22
N PRO A 134 17.89 11.34 -14.93
CA PRO A 134 16.95 11.46 -13.81
C PRO A 134 16.25 12.81 -13.69
N SER A 135 16.73 13.85 -14.37
CA SER A 135 16.15 15.19 -14.33
C SER A 135 14.83 15.30 -15.10
N ILE A 136 14.55 14.40 -16.05
CA ILE A 136 13.28 14.37 -16.81
C ILE A 136 12.07 14.10 -15.88
N SER A 137 12.28 13.43 -14.74
CA SER A 137 11.21 13.19 -13.76
C SER A 137 10.74 14.45 -13.03
N ALA A 138 11.51 15.55 -13.04
CA ALA A 138 11.13 16.77 -12.33
C ALA A 138 11.59 18.03 -13.10
N LEU A 139 10.98 18.28 -14.25
CA LEU A 139 11.20 19.49 -15.03
C LEU A 139 10.37 20.63 -14.43
N SER A 140 11.03 21.49 -13.66
CA SER A 140 10.40 22.63 -12.99
C SER A 140 10.54 23.91 -13.81
N PHE A 141 9.50 24.28 -14.56
CA PHE A 141 9.51 25.45 -15.44
C PHE A 141 9.72 26.76 -14.66
N VAL A 142 9.13 26.86 -13.47
CA VAL A 142 9.27 28.03 -12.57
C VAL A 142 10.73 28.23 -12.15
N CYS A 143 11.46 27.15 -11.86
CA CYS A 143 12.88 27.23 -11.50
C CYS A 143 13.78 27.62 -12.68
N TRP A 144 13.36 27.38 -13.93
CA TRP A 144 14.12 27.80 -15.12
C TRP A 144 14.01 29.29 -15.40
N ILE A 145 12.84 29.88 -15.16
CA ILE A 145 12.61 31.32 -15.33
C ILE A 145 13.31 32.11 -14.21
N TRP A 146 13.15 31.69 -12.95
CA TRP A 146 13.68 32.40 -11.79
C TRP A 146 14.77 31.61 -11.08
N LYS A 147 15.98 31.65 -11.65
CA LYS A 147 17.14 30.88 -11.18
C LYS A 147 17.75 31.37 -9.85
N ASP A 148 17.59 32.65 -9.53
CA ASP A 148 18.25 33.25 -8.36
C ASP A 148 17.30 33.43 -7.16
N SER A 149 16.01 33.09 -7.33
CA SER A 149 15.00 33.30 -6.28
C SER A 149 14.78 32.04 -5.45
N VAL A 150 15.12 32.12 -4.16
CA VAL A 150 14.88 31.05 -3.18
C VAL A 150 13.39 30.71 -3.08
N ILE A 151 12.52 31.73 -3.16
CA ILE A 151 11.06 31.54 -3.09
C ILE A 151 10.57 30.81 -4.34
N ALA A 152 11.05 31.19 -5.53
CA ALA A 152 10.68 30.51 -6.76
C ALA A 152 11.12 29.04 -6.74
N HIS A 153 12.28 28.73 -6.18
CA HIS A 153 12.73 27.35 -5.99
C HIS A 153 11.88 26.57 -4.98
N GLN A 154 11.50 27.16 -3.86
CA GLN A 154 10.64 26.51 -2.87
C GLN A 154 9.22 26.22 -3.41
N LEU A 155 8.69 27.11 -4.24
CA LEU A 155 7.37 26.94 -4.85
C LEU A 155 7.41 26.01 -6.08
N GLY A 156 8.44 26.15 -6.91
CA GLY A 156 8.50 25.52 -8.23
C GLY A 156 9.17 24.15 -8.27
N ALA A 157 10.09 23.84 -7.34
CA ALA A 157 10.85 22.60 -7.41
C ALA A 157 9.97 21.37 -7.20
N GLY A 158 10.00 20.42 -8.14
CA GLY A 158 9.19 19.19 -8.07
C GLY A 158 9.63 18.16 -7.04
N ARG A 159 10.90 18.16 -6.60
CA ARG A 159 11.44 17.20 -5.62
C ARG A 159 11.55 17.74 -4.20
N ASN A 160 11.92 19.02 -4.07
CA ASN A 160 12.24 19.67 -2.79
C ASN A 160 11.33 20.86 -2.47
N GLY A 161 10.26 21.04 -3.25
CA GLY A 161 9.35 22.18 -3.15
C GLY A 161 7.91 21.76 -3.40
N LEU A 162 7.03 22.75 -3.60
CA LEU A 162 5.59 22.51 -3.83
C LEU A 162 5.27 22.01 -5.25
N GLY A 163 6.23 22.05 -6.19
CA GLY A 163 6.05 21.53 -7.55
C GLY A 163 5.16 22.37 -8.47
N ILE A 164 4.91 23.65 -8.16
CA ILE A 164 4.10 24.52 -9.01
C ILE A 164 4.78 24.68 -10.38
N GLY A 165 4.09 24.29 -11.45
CA GLY A 165 4.64 24.32 -12.81
C GLY A 165 5.77 23.32 -13.04
N SER A 166 5.86 22.28 -12.20
CA SER A 166 6.75 21.13 -12.42
C SER A 166 5.99 20.00 -13.09
N PHE A 167 6.58 19.39 -14.10
CA PHE A 167 6.05 18.20 -14.75
C PHE A 167 7.15 17.14 -14.89
N GLY A 168 6.77 15.87 -14.77
CA GLY A 168 7.64 14.74 -15.02
C GLY A 168 7.19 14.00 -16.27
N LEU A 169 8.11 13.58 -17.13
CA LEU A 169 7.78 12.74 -18.30
C LEU A 169 7.91 11.23 -18.00
N ASP A 170 8.04 10.89 -16.72
CA ASP A 170 8.15 9.52 -16.24
C ASP A 170 6.82 9.05 -15.68
N TRP A 171 6.38 7.87 -16.13
CA TRP A 171 5.12 7.27 -15.69
C TRP A 171 5.13 7.01 -14.19
N GLN A 172 6.24 6.55 -13.59
CA GLN A 172 6.31 6.32 -12.14
C GLN A 172 6.07 7.60 -11.34
N THR A 173 6.59 8.73 -11.82
CA THR A 173 6.39 10.02 -11.16
C THR A 173 4.93 10.49 -11.26
N ILE A 174 4.28 10.27 -12.41
CA ILE A 174 2.87 10.62 -12.63
C ILE A 174 1.95 9.74 -11.79
N THR A 175 2.22 8.44 -11.73
CA THR A 175 1.37 7.48 -11.02
C THR A 175 1.70 7.34 -9.54
N GLY A 176 2.83 7.89 -9.07
CA GLY A 176 3.29 7.73 -7.69
C GLY A 176 2.32 8.22 -6.62
N TYR A 177 1.37 9.11 -6.95
CA TYR A 177 0.34 9.59 -6.02
C TYR A 177 -1.05 8.95 -6.26
N THR A 178 -1.45 8.76 -7.52
CA THR A 178 -2.79 8.23 -7.87
C THR A 178 -2.80 6.71 -8.07
N SER A 179 -1.68 6.02 -7.77
CA SER A 179 -1.39 4.60 -8.02
C SER A 179 -1.57 4.16 -9.48
N ASP A 180 -2.80 4.05 -9.97
CA ASP A 180 -3.09 3.82 -11.38
C ASP A 180 -4.28 4.67 -11.88
N PRO A 181 -4.00 5.77 -12.61
CA PRO A 181 -5.05 6.64 -13.13
C PRO A 181 -5.87 5.97 -14.25
N LEU A 182 -5.43 4.84 -14.81
CA LEU A 182 -6.18 4.13 -15.87
C LEU A 182 -7.33 3.29 -15.32
N VAL A 183 -7.21 2.84 -14.07
CA VAL A 183 -8.22 2.01 -13.40
C VAL A 183 -9.22 2.89 -12.63
N THR A 184 -8.75 4.05 -12.14
CA THR A 184 -9.53 4.95 -11.30
C THR A 184 -10.57 5.74 -12.13
N PRO A 185 -11.86 5.76 -11.75
CA PRO A 185 -12.87 6.54 -12.44
C PRO A 185 -12.58 8.07 -12.42
N PRO A 186 -13.01 8.83 -13.45
CA PRO A 186 -12.71 10.26 -13.54
C PRO A 186 -13.20 11.11 -12.36
N PHE A 187 -14.32 10.74 -11.73
CA PHE A 187 -14.84 11.48 -10.58
C PHE A 187 -13.89 11.37 -9.37
N ALA A 188 -13.28 10.21 -9.16
CA ALA A 188 -12.34 9.98 -8.07
C ALA A 188 -11.03 10.73 -8.32
N ILE A 189 -10.53 10.74 -9.57
CA ILE A 189 -9.36 11.53 -9.97
C ILE A 189 -9.59 13.03 -9.71
N ASN A 190 -10.75 13.55 -10.12
CA ASN A 190 -11.09 14.95 -9.89
C ASN A 190 -11.16 15.30 -8.40
N ASN A 191 -11.73 14.40 -7.57
CA ASN A 191 -11.79 14.60 -6.13
C ASN A 191 -10.38 14.62 -5.49
N ILE A 192 -9.52 13.67 -5.86
CA ILE A 192 -8.12 13.61 -5.42
C ILE A 192 -7.39 14.90 -5.82
N MET A 193 -7.59 15.38 -7.05
CA MET A 193 -6.96 16.61 -7.54
C MET A 193 -7.43 17.86 -6.78
N ILE A 194 -8.73 17.98 -6.49
CA ILE A 194 -9.26 19.08 -5.67
C ILE A 194 -8.67 19.01 -4.25
N GLY A 195 -8.65 17.84 -3.63
CA GLY A 195 -8.05 17.62 -2.32
C GLY A 195 -6.56 17.98 -2.30
N PHE A 196 -5.82 17.60 -3.33
CA PHE A 196 -4.42 17.95 -3.52
C PHE A 196 -4.23 19.47 -3.60
N ILE A 197 -5.00 20.18 -4.43
CA ILE A 197 -4.91 21.64 -4.56
C ILE A 197 -5.18 22.33 -3.22
N ILE A 198 -6.21 21.89 -2.49
CA ILE A 198 -6.55 22.45 -1.18
C ILE A 198 -5.43 22.22 -0.17
N ALA A 199 -4.92 20.98 -0.06
CA ALA A 199 -3.90 20.65 0.93
C ALA A 199 -2.53 21.28 0.61
N PHE A 200 -2.05 21.13 -0.63
CA PHE A 200 -0.69 21.53 -1.03
C PHE A 200 -0.58 23.01 -1.39
N TYR A 201 -1.57 23.60 -2.07
CA TYR A 201 -1.47 24.98 -2.57
C TYR A 201 -2.22 26.01 -1.73
N ILE A 202 -3.16 25.59 -0.87
CA ILE A 202 -3.90 26.51 -0.01
C ILE A 202 -3.49 26.35 1.46
N ILE A 203 -3.69 25.17 2.06
CA ILE A 203 -3.46 24.95 3.49
C ILE A 203 -1.98 25.05 3.85
N THR A 204 -1.11 24.31 3.15
CA THR A 204 0.33 24.25 3.44
C THR A 204 0.97 25.65 3.38
N PRO A 205 0.73 26.47 2.34
CA PRO A 205 1.38 27.77 2.25
C PRO A 205 0.82 28.77 3.26
N ILE A 206 -0.51 28.81 3.48
CA ILE A 206 -1.13 29.65 4.52
C ILE A 206 -0.47 29.35 5.87
N ALA A 207 -0.40 28.08 6.26
CA ALA A 207 0.16 27.69 7.55
C ALA A 207 1.66 28.00 7.70
N TYR A 208 2.43 27.92 6.60
CA TYR A 208 3.83 28.32 6.60
C TYR A 208 4.00 29.82 6.83
N TRP A 209 3.21 30.66 6.15
CA TRP A 209 3.33 32.12 6.29
C TRP A 209 2.75 32.65 7.59
N THR A 210 1.70 32.03 8.14
CA THR A 210 1.20 32.32 9.50
C THR A 210 2.11 31.79 10.61
N ASN A 211 3.21 31.11 10.26
CA ASN A 211 4.17 30.52 11.20
C ASN A 211 3.52 29.54 12.20
N SER A 212 2.53 28.77 11.75
CA SER A 212 1.92 27.72 12.54
C SER A 212 2.96 26.65 12.86
N PHE A 213 3.01 26.16 14.10
CA PHE A 213 3.99 25.15 14.55
C PHE A 213 5.47 25.57 14.35
N GLU A 214 5.75 26.88 14.37
CA GLU A 214 7.11 27.42 14.18
C GLU A 214 7.73 27.02 12.81
N ALA A 215 6.87 26.79 11.81
CA ALA A 215 7.22 26.24 10.51
C ALA A 215 8.31 27.00 9.75
N LYS A 216 8.46 28.32 9.96
CA LYS A 216 9.46 29.14 9.26
C LYS A 216 10.91 28.79 9.60
N ARG A 217 11.15 28.00 10.65
CA ARG A 217 12.48 27.51 11.01
C ARG A 217 12.99 26.41 10.05
N PHE A 218 12.09 25.78 9.30
CA PHE A 218 12.40 24.62 8.46
C PHE A 218 11.90 24.83 7.02
N PRO A 219 12.37 24.03 6.04
CA PRO A 219 11.84 24.07 4.68
C PRO A 219 10.34 23.74 4.64
N ILE A 220 9.60 24.41 3.76
CA ILE A 220 8.14 24.18 3.53
C ILE A 220 7.86 22.69 3.28
N PHE A 221 8.71 22.06 2.47
CA PHE A 221 8.62 20.66 2.09
C PHE A 221 9.92 19.93 2.46
N SER A 222 9.82 18.94 3.34
CA SER A 222 10.94 18.04 3.66
C SER A 222 10.45 16.74 4.28
N SER A 223 11.11 15.64 3.95
CA SER A 223 10.91 14.33 4.57
C SER A 223 11.71 14.15 5.87
N ASN A 224 12.60 15.09 6.21
CA ASN A 224 13.41 15.00 7.43
C ASN A 224 12.65 15.49 8.67
N THR A 225 13.13 15.07 9.84
CA THR A 225 12.74 15.60 11.16
C THR A 225 13.81 16.58 11.64
N PHE A 226 13.38 17.57 12.43
CA PHE A 226 14.22 18.68 12.85
C PHE A 226 14.17 18.90 14.36
N ASP A 227 15.23 19.49 14.89
CA ASP A 227 15.30 20.00 16.26
C ASP A 227 14.78 21.44 16.37
N ILE A 228 14.79 22.01 17.58
CA ILE A 228 14.35 23.38 17.83
C ILE A 228 15.17 24.44 17.05
N HIS A 229 16.40 24.11 16.66
CA HIS A 229 17.36 25.00 16.01
C HIS A 229 17.36 24.91 14.48
N GLY A 230 16.55 24.05 13.87
CA GLY A 230 16.54 23.89 12.41
C GLY A 230 17.46 22.79 11.88
N GLN A 231 18.20 22.10 12.75
CA GLN A 231 19.11 21.02 12.36
C GLN A 231 18.38 19.68 12.31
N ARG A 232 19.00 18.69 11.66
CA ARG A 232 18.44 17.33 11.60
C ARG A 232 18.37 16.74 13.01
N TYR A 233 17.23 16.14 13.34
CA TYR A 233 17.00 15.58 14.67
C TYR A 233 17.97 14.44 14.97
N ASN A 234 18.73 14.55 16.05
CA ASN A 234 19.64 13.49 16.50
C ASN A 234 18.93 12.51 17.44
N VAL A 235 18.71 11.28 16.95
CA VAL A 235 17.99 10.23 17.68
C VAL A 235 18.80 9.67 18.86
N SER A 236 20.13 9.63 18.77
CA SER A 236 21.00 9.09 19.83
C SER A 236 20.95 9.90 21.14
N ASN A 237 20.51 11.17 21.09
CA ASN A 237 20.34 12.00 22.29
C ASN A 237 19.08 11.66 23.08
N VAL A 238 18.14 10.93 22.48
CA VAL A 238 16.79 10.68 23.00
C VAL A 238 16.56 9.20 23.27
N ILE A 239 17.21 8.33 22.50
CA ILE A 239 17.13 6.89 22.67
C ILE A 239 18.50 6.37 23.04
N LYS A 240 18.58 5.69 24.19
CA LYS A 240 19.78 4.99 24.61
C LYS A 240 20.02 3.82 23.68
N GLU A 241 21.15 3.81 22.97
CA GLU A 241 21.46 2.78 21.98
C GLU A 241 21.54 1.37 22.58
N GLU A 242 22.00 1.26 23.83
CA GLU A 242 22.20 -0.02 24.52
C GLU A 242 20.87 -0.65 24.99
N SER A 243 19.98 0.15 25.58
CA SER A 243 18.72 -0.32 26.13
C SER A 243 17.54 -0.14 25.18
N PHE A 244 17.66 0.63 24.08
CA PHE A 244 16.54 1.00 23.22
C PHE A 244 15.32 1.58 23.97
N THR A 245 15.58 2.17 25.14
CA THR A 245 14.57 2.82 25.97
C THR A 245 14.56 4.31 25.69
N PHE A 246 13.39 4.91 25.75
CA PHE A 246 13.21 6.35 25.63
C PHE A 246 13.80 7.06 26.87
N ASP A 247 14.71 8.01 26.66
CA ASP A 247 15.25 8.86 27.73
C ASP A 247 14.47 10.18 27.78
N GLU A 248 13.54 10.26 28.72
CA GLU A 248 12.71 11.45 28.92
C GLU A 248 13.53 12.69 29.33
N ASN A 249 14.59 12.51 30.11
CA ASN A 249 15.47 13.61 30.52
C ASN A 249 16.31 14.11 29.34
N GLY A 250 16.82 13.18 28.52
CA GLY A 250 17.50 13.49 27.26
C GLY A 250 16.59 14.25 26.29
N TYR A 251 15.34 13.80 26.14
CA TYR A 251 14.34 14.46 25.31
C TYR A 251 14.03 15.89 25.75
N ASN A 252 13.74 16.08 27.04
CA ASN A 252 13.37 17.39 27.59
C ASN A 252 14.54 18.38 27.57
N SER A 253 15.78 17.90 27.68
CA SER A 253 16.99 18.74 27.62
C SER A 253 17.45 19.07 26.20
N TYR A 254 17.24 18.18 25.24
CA TYR A 254 17.68 18.35 23.85
C TYR A 254 16.70 19.19 23.03
N SER A 255 15.57 18.61 22.63
CA SER A 255 14.51 19.32 21.92
C SER A 255 13.31 18.41 21.65
N GLN A 256 12.14 19.04 21.54
CA GLN A 256 10.97 18.42 20.93
C GLN A 256 11.23 18.13 19.45
N MET A 257 10.59 17.09 18.91
CA MET A 257 10.74 16.73 17.50
C MET A 257 9.84 17.62 16.64
N TYR A 258 10.45 18.38 15.74
CA TYR A 258 9.76 19.18 14.74
C TYR A 258 9.76 18.50 13.38
N MET A 259 8.75 18.83 12.57
CA MET A 259 8.59 18.31 11.22
C MET A 259 8.22 19.48 10.29
N SER A 260 8.47 19.30 8.99
CA SER A 260 7.99 20.26 7.99
C SER A 260 6.47 20.41 8.08
N ILE A 261 5.97 21.62 7.81
CA ILE A 261 4.54 21.94 7.93
C ILE A 261 3.69 21.02 7.04
N PHE A 262 4.19 20.70 5.85
CA PHE A 262 3.58 19.75 4.95
C PHE A 262 3.39 18.36 5.60
N ARG A 263 4.42 17.85 6.29
CA ARG A 263 4.39 16.54 6.94
C ARG A 263 3.41 16.51 8.11
N VAL A 264 3.32 17.59 8.89
CA VAL A 264 2.35 17.73 9.98
C VAL A 264 0.91 17.62 9.47
N TYR A 265 0.54 18.41 8.46
CA TYR A 265 -0.80 18.33 7.85
C TYR A 265 -1.07 17.00 7.16
N SER A 266 -0.06 16.42 6.49
CA SER A 266 -0.21 15.10 5.87
C SER A 266 -0.54 14.03 6.89
N TYR A 267 0.10 14.04 8.08
CA TYR A 267 -0.27 13.12 9.15
C TYR A 267 -1.67 13.40 9.70
N GLY A 268 -2.02 14.66 9.92
CA GLY A 268 -3.36 15.04 10.38
C GLY A 268 -4.47 14.58 9.43
N LEU A 269 -4.29 14.78 8.12
CA LEU A 269 -5.23 14.33 7.09
C LEU A 269 -5.32 12.81 7.01
N LYS A 270 -4.22 12.07 7.24
CA LYS A 270 -4.23 10.60 7.32
C LYS A 270 -5.01 10.08 8.53
N PHE A 271 -4.97 10.76 9.67
CA PHE A 271 -5.83 10.39 10.80
C PHE A 271 -7.30 10.74 10.52
N ALA A 272 -7.54 11.89 9.90
CA ALA A 272 -8.89 12.30 9.52
C ALA A 272 -9.52 11.37 8.48
N SER A 273 -8.73 10.81 7.55
CA SER A 273 -9.23 9.92 6.51
C SER A 273 -9.81 8.62 7.05
N ILE A 274 -9.28 8.09 8.16
CA ILE A 274 -9.82 6.89 8.84
C ILE A 274 -11.25 7.14 9.30
N THR A 275 -11.47 8.24 10.02
CA THR A 275 -12.81 8.62 10.50
C THR A 275 -13.73 9.00 9.33
N ALA A 276 -13.20 9.69 8.32
CA ALA A 276 -13.97 10.05 7.14
C ALA A 276 -14.44 8.82 6.36
N ALA A 277 -13.60 7.79 6.20
CA ALA A 277 -13.97 6.53 5.55
C ALA A 277 -15.12 5.83 6.30
N LEU A 278 -15.03 5.75 7.63
CA LEU A 278 -16.08 5.17 8.47
C LEU A 278 -17.40 5.93 8.35
N VAL A 279 -17.36 7.27 8.46
CA VAL A 279 -18.56 8.12 8.36
C VAL A 279 -19.15 8.06 6.95
N HIS A 280 -18.32 8.10 5.91
CA HIS A 280 -18.75 8.05 4.52
C HIS A 280 -19.50 6.76 4.22
N VAL A 281 -18.93 5.61 4.62
CA VAL A 281 -19.55 4.29 4.41
C VAL A 281 -20.80 4.13 5.27
N ALA A 282 -20.79 4.59 6.52
CA ALA A 282 -21.96 4.54 7.39
C ALA A 282 -23.15 5.34 6.84
N LEU A 283 -22.90 6.53 6.29
CA LEU A 283 -23.96 7.41 5.76
C LEU A 283 -24.47 6.98 4.38
N HIS A 284 -23.58 6.60 3.46
CA HIS A 284 -23.95 6.34 2.06
C HIS A 284 -24.31 4.88 1.82
N HIS A 285 -23.58 3.94 2.43
CA HIS A 285 -23.73 2.50 2.19
C HIS A 285 -24.28 1.74 3.40
N GLY A 286 -24.53 2.40 4.54
CA GLY A 286 -24.98 1.74 5.76
C GLY A 286 -26.29 0.96 5.61
N LYS A 287 -27.25 1.49 4.83
CA LYS A 287 -28.52 0.80 4.55
C LYS A 287 -28.31 -0.47 3.72
N ASP A 288 -27.49 -0.37 2.67
CA ASP A 288 -27.18 -1.50 1.78
C ASP A 288 -26.39 -2.58 2.53
N ILE A 289 -25.42 -2.18 3.37
CA ILE A 289 -24.67 -3.09 4.25
C ILE A 289 -25.62 -3.79 5.22
N TRP A 290 -26.57 -3.06 5.82
CA TRP A 290 -27.53 -3.66 6.75
C TRP A 290 -28.46 -4.66 6.07
N GLN A 291 -28.92 -4.32 4.85
CA GLN A 291 -29.73 -5.22 4.05
C GLN A 291 -28.94 -6.47 3.64
N GLN A 292 -27.72 -6.31 3.14
CA GLN A 292 -26.83 -7.43 2.82
C GLN A 292 -26.47 -8.26 4.05
N PHE A 293 -26.33 -7.65 5.23
CA PHE A 293 -26.12 -8.37 6.49
C PHE A 293 -27.33 -9.24 6.84
N LYS A 294 -28.54 -8.69 6.68
CA LYS A 294 -29.80 -9.42 6.91
C LYS A 294 -30.00 -10.55 5.90
N GLU A 295 -29.66 -10.34 4.63
CA GLU A 295 -29.75 -11.36 3.57
C GLU A 295 -28.64 -12.41 3.71
N ALA A 296 -27.44 -12.03 4.16
CA ALA A 296 -26.34 -12.94 4.41
C ALA A 296 -26.60 -13.83 5.64
N TYR A 297 -27.33 -13.36 6.65
CA TYR A 297 -27.70 -14.19 7.80
C TYR A 297 -29.12 -14.77 7.70
N GLY A 298 -29.89 -14.38 6.69
CA GLY A 298 -31.20 -14.95 6.34
C GLY A 298 -31.12 -16.03 5.27
N ASP A 299 -32.17 -16.84 5.13
CA ASP A 299 -32.25 -17.95 4.16
C ASP A 299 -32.48 -17.50 2.70
N GLN A 300 -32.55 -16.19 2.42
CA GLN A 300 -32.85 -15.66 1.09
C GLN A 300 -31.58 -15.25 0.34
N THR A 301 -30.86 -16.23 -0.22
CA THR A 301 -29.79 -15.93 -1.18
C THR A 301 -30.35 -15.76 -2.59
N SER A 302 -30.74 -14.55 -2.98
CA SER A 302 -30.82 -14.15 -4.39
C SER A 302 -29.40 -13.98 -4.94
N GLY A 303 -28.72 -15.11 -5.17
CA GLY A 303 -27.34 -15.10 -5.65
C GLY A 303 -27.25 -14.53 -7.07
N ASP A 304 -26.28 -13.64 -7.26
CA ASP A 304 -25.88 -13.11 -8.56
C ASP A 304 -25.40 -14.24 -9.51
N VAL A 305 -25.35 -13.97 -10.81
CA VAL A 305 -24.87 -14.89 -11.86
C VAL A 305 -23.49 -15.44 -11.50
N HIS A 306 -22.61 -14.61 -10.94
CA HIS A 306 -21.27 -15.03 -10.56
C HIS A 306 -21.29 -16.02 -9.38
N SER A 307 -22.06 -15.73 -8.31
CA SER A 307 -22.25 -16.68 -7.20
C SER A 307 -22.91 -17.99 -7.67
N ARG A 308 -23.82 -17.96 -8.64
CA ARG A 308 -24.40 -19.18 -9.25
C ARG A 308 -23.37 -20.01 -9.99
N LEU A 309 -22.47 -19.37 -10.75
CA LEU A 309 -21.37 -20.04 -11.43
C LEU A 309 -20.34 -20.61 -10.43
N MET A 310 -20.11 -19.90 -9.32
CA MET A 310 -19.19 -20.30 -8.26
C MET A 310 -19.71 -21.47 -7.42
N LYS A 311 -21.03 -21.71 -7.34
CA LYS A 311 -21.62 -22.89 -6.67
C LYS A 311 -21.15 -24.24 -7.23
N LYS A 312 -20.53 -24.27 -8.41
CA LYS A 312 -19.89 -25.47 -8.96
C LYS A 312 -18.66 -25.91 -8.17
N TYR A 313 -18.05 -25.02 -7.40
CA TYR A 313 -16.87 -25.28 -6.59
C TYR A 313 -17.25 -25.50 -5.13
N GLU A 314 -16.57 -26.44 -4.47
CA GLU A 314 -16.75 -26.66 -3.04
C GLU A 314 -16.37 -25.40 -2.26
N PRO A 315 -17.19 -24.97 -1.28
CA PRO A 315 -16.89 -23.79 -0.48
C PRO A 315 -15.65 -24.05 0.37
N ILE A 316 -14.79 -23.03 0.47
CA ILE A 316 -13.57 -23.10 1.26
C ILE A 316 -13.95 -23.24 2.75
N PRO A 317 -13.38 -24.21 3.49
CA PRO A 317 -13.71 -24.37 4.90
C PRO A 317 -13.25 -23.14 5.71
N LYS A 318 -14.19 -22.50 6.41
CA LYS A 318 -13.94 -21.26 7.16
C LYS A 318 -12.82 -21.39 8.21
N TRP A 319 -12.60 -22.59 8.74
CA TRP A 319 -11.56 -22.86 9.75
C TRP A 319 -10.14 -22.57 9.24
N TRP A 320 -9.88 -22.64 7.93
CA TRP A 320 -8.57 -22.28 7.37
C TRP A 320 -8.24 -20.82 7.64
N PHE A 321 -9.20 -19.92 7.46
CA PHE A 321 -9.02 -18.49 7.72
C PHE A 321 -8.84 -18.19 9.21
N TYR A 322 -9.60 -18.86 10.08
CA TYR A 322 -9.40 -18.76 11.53
C TYR A 322 -8.02 -19.28 11.96
N ALA A 323 -7.56 -20.40 11.38
CA ALA A 323 -6.25 -20.97 11.67
C ALA A 323 -5.10 -20.03 11.21
N ILE A 324 -5.22 -19.43 10.03
CA ILE A 324 -4.28 -18.42 9.54
C ILE A 324 -4.29 -17.22 10.48
N LEU A 325 -5.46 -16.69 10.84
CA LEU A 325 -5.58 -15.51 11.69
C LEU A 325 -4.94 -15.75 13.07
N VAL A 326 -5.27 -16.88 13.73
CA VAL A 326 -4.72 -17.21 15.06
C VAL A 326 -3.22 -17.47 14.99
N SER A 327 -2.75 -18.21 13.98
CA SER A 327 -1.31 -18.50 13.83
C SER A 327 -0.50 -17.23 13.54
N MET A 328 -0.98 -16.36 12.65
CA MET A 328 -0.28 -15.11 12.31
C MET A 328 -0.34 -14.08 13.44
N PHE A 329 -1.45 -14.01 14.17
CA PHE A 329 -1.54 -13.17 15.37
C PHE A 329 -0.55 -13.62 16.45
N SER A 330 -0.46 -14.93 16.69
CA SER A 330 0.52 -15.51 17.63
C SER A 330 1.95 -15.26 17.16
N LEU A 331 2.21 -15.38 15.86
CA LEU A 331 3.50 -15.10 15.25
C LEU A 331 3.89 -13.62 15.38
N ALA A 332 2.94 -12.71 15.23
CA ALA A 332 3.15 -11.27 15.39
C ALA A 332 3.53 -10.94 16.84
N ILE A 333 2.79 -11.46 17.83
CA ILE A 333 3.11 -11.29 19.26
C ILE A 333 4.50 -11.84 19.55
N PHE A 334 4.79 -13.06 19.11
CA PHE A 334 6.09 -13.69 19.33
C PHE A 334 7.24 -12.88 18.72
N SER A 335 7.06 -12.40 17.49
CA SER A 335 8.10 -11.62 16.78
C SER A 335 8.32 -10.25 17.42
N CYS A 336 7.27 -9.59 17.89
CA CYS A 336 7.35 -8.30 18.57
C CYS A 336 7.94 -8.41 19.98
N GLN A 337 7.51 -9.38 20.78
CA GLN A 337 7.97 -9.50 22.17
C GLN A 337 9.35 -10.14 22.29
N ARG A 338 9.63 -11.16 21.49
CA ARG A 338 10.84 -11.97 21.63
C ARG A 338 11.83 -11.75 20.49
N GLY A 339 11.33 -11.49 19.28
CA GLY A 339 12.17 -11.31 18.10
C GLY A 339 12.87 -9.96 18.03
N LEU A 340 12.18 -8.87 18.38
CA LEU A 340 12.73 -7.51 18.39
C LEU A 340 13.60 -7.23 19.64
N GLY A 341 13.76 -8.19 20.54
CA GLY A 341 14.60 -8.09 21.74
C GLY A 341 13.82 -7.61 22.97
N GLU A 342 14.27 -8.09 24.15
CA GLU A 342 13.61 -7.94 25.46
C GLU A 342 13.37 -6.48 25.89
N ASN A 343 14.05 -5.52 25.26
CA ASN A 343 13.94 -4.11 25.61
C ASN A 343 12.95 -3.32 24.73
N THR A 344 12.17 -3.98 23.89
CA THR A 344 11.15 -3.28 23.10
C THR A 344 9.91 -3.09 23.98
N GLU A 345 9.62 -1.85 24.38
CA GLU A 345 8.49 -1.50 25.27
C GLU A 345 7.11 -1.73 24.65
N LEU A 346 6.99 -2.46 23.53
CA LEU A 346 5.72 -2.65 22.83
C LEU A 346 4.85 -3.70 23.55
N PRO A 347 3.74 -3.29 24.19
CA PRO A 347 2.87 -4.23 24.88
C PRO A 347 2.11 -5.12 23.89
N PHE A 348 1.85 -6.38 24.26
CA PHE A 348 1.11 -7.31 23.40
C PHE A 348 -0.30 -6.82 23.04
N TRP A 349 -0.94 -6.07 23.94
CA TRP A 349 -2.30 -5.55 23.73
C TRP A 349 -2.34 -4.52 22.59
N VAL A 350 -1.24 -3.82 22.29
CA VAL A 350 -1.17 -2.87 21.18
C VAL A 350 -1.36 -3.58 19.84
N ILE A 351 -0.83 -4.80 19.71
CA ILE A 351 -1.02 -5.65 18.53
C ILE A 351 -2.50 -6.05 18.40
N ALA A 352 -3.15 -6.38 19.52
CA ALA A 352 -4.58 -6.69 19.54
C ALA A 352 -5.43 -5.48 19.12
N VAL A 353 -5.12 -4.29 19.64
CA VAL A 353 -5.80 -3.04 19.23
C VAL A 353 -5.61 -2.77 17.75
N GLY A 354 -4.39 -2.94 17.22
CA GLY A 354 -4.12 -2.81 15.80
C GLY A 354 -4.94 -3.78 14.94
N CYS A 355 -5.09 -5.03 15.38
CA CYS A 355 -5.93 -6.01 14.71
C CYS A 355 -7.42 -5.62 14.73
N VAL A 356 -7.91 -5.08 15.86
CA VAL A 356 -9.30 -4.61 15.98
C VAL A 356 -9.56 -3.42 15.05
N VAL A 357 -8.66 -2.43 15.05
CA VAL A 357 -8.75 -1.27 14.14
C VAL A 357 -8.71 -1.73 12.69
N GLY A 358 -7.79 -2.65 12.35
CA GLY A 358 -7.71 -3.25 11.02
C GLY A 358 -9.03 -3.91 10.62
N LEU A 359 -9.59 -4.76 11.49
CA LEU A 359 -10.84 -5.47 11.25
C LEU A 359 -12.03 -4.52 11.03
N LEU A 360 -12.09 -3.42 11.78
CA LEU A 360 -13.13 -2.39 11.61
C LEU A 360 -13.02 -1.65 10.27
N LEU A 361 -11.79 -1.46 9.77
CA LEU A 361 -11.52 -0.72 8.53
C LEU A 361 -11.55 -1.58 7.27
N VAL A 362 -11.49 -2.91 7.38
CA VAL A 362 -11.54 -3.81 6.21
C VAL A 362 -12.80 -3.56 5.38
N LEU A 363 -13.98 -3.56 6.00
CA LEU A 363 -15.24 -3.42 5.26
C LEU A 363 -15.40 -2.03 4.62
N PRO A 364 -15.18 -0.90 5.33
CA PRO A 364 -15.22 0.42 4.71
C PRO A 364 -14.22 0.59 3.56
N ASN A 365 -12.96 0.18 3.75
CA ASN A 365 -11.94 0.33 2.73
C ASN A 365 -12.25 -0.53 1.51
N ALA A 366 -12.77 -1.75 1.71
CA ALA A 366 -13.15 -2.60 0.59
C ALA A 366 -14.29 -2.01 -0.26
N ILE A 367 -15.28 -1.36 0.37
CA ILE A 367 -16.37 -0.69 -0.35
C ILE A 367 -15.86 0.53 -1.12
N ILE A 368 -14.99 1.32 -0.51
CA ILE A 368 -14.36 2.48 -1.17
C ILE A 368 -13.50 2.01 -2.34
N CYS A 369 -12.68 0.98 -2.16
CA CYS A 369 -11.87 0.39 -3.23
C CYS A 369 -12.75 -0.18 -4.36
N ALA A 370 -13.87 -0.85 -4.04
CA ALA A 370 -14.78 -1.39 -5.05
C ALA A 370 -15.49 -0.30 -5.87
N THR A 371 -15.77 0.86 -5.28
CA THR A 371 -16.50 1.96 -5.94
C THR A 371 -15.58 2.96 -6.65
N THR A 372 -14.39 3.20 -6.10
CA THR A 372 -13.44 4.21 -6.59
C THR A 372 -12.25 3.61 -7.31
N GLY A 373 -12.02 2.30 -7.23
CA GLY A 373 -10.82 1.66 -7.79
C GLY A 373 -9.52 2.09 -7.12
N TRP A 374 -9.59 2.78 -5.98
CA TRP A 374 -8.46 3.32 -5.24
C TRP A 374 -8.32 2.62 -3.88
N GLU A 375 -7.13 2.10 -3.59
CA GLU A 375 -6.79 1.30 -2.39
C GLU A 375 -6.29 2.15 -1.21
#